data_AF-A0A4Q3VAQ8-F1
#
_entry.id   AF-A0A4Q3VAQ8-F1
#
_cell.length_a   1.000
_cell.length_b   1.000
_cell.length_c   1.000
_cell.angle_alpha   90.00
_cell.angle_beta   90.00
_cell.angle_gamma   90.00
#
_symmetry.space_group_name_H-M   'P 1'
#
loop_
_entity.id
_entity.type
_entity.pdbx_description
1 polymer ?
#
loop_
_entity_poly.entity_id
_entity_poly.type
_entity_poly.pdbx_seq_one_letter_code
_entity_poly.pdbx_strand_id
1 'polypeptide(L)'
;MDFNLPPELAAYLEELDRFIAAEIKPLEQADDNIRFFDHRREHARTDWDAGGLPRHEWEALLAEARRRADKAGHFRFALPKELGGKAGGNLAMAV
;
A
#
# COMPACT_ATOMS: atom_id res chain seq x y z
N MET A 1 -19.11 17.97 18.87
CA MET A 1 -18.04 17.60 17.93
C MET A 1 -18.50 16.33 17.25
N ASP A 2 -18.52 16.30 15.93
CA ASP A 2 -18.93 15.13 15.14
C ASP A 2 -17.67 14.37 14.69
N PHE A 3 -17.65 13.06 14.92
CA PHE A 3 -16.53 12.17 14.60
C PHE A 3 -16.88 11.19 13.47
N ASN A 4 -18.08 11.31 12.89
CA ASN A 4 -18.46 10.47 11.77
C ASN A 4 -17.68 10.86 10.51
N LEU A 5 -17.26 9.85 9.77
CA LEU A 5 -16.66 10.06 8.45
C LEU A 5 -17.75 10.43 7.45
N PRO A 6 -17.47 11.33 6.49
CA PRO A 6 -18.34 11.54 5.35
C PRO A 6 -18.64 10.21 4.63
N PRO A 7 -19.89 9.97 4.19
CA PRO A 7 -20.28 8.69 3.59
C PRO A 7 -19.40 8.26 2.40
N GLU A 8 -18.96 9.22 1.59
CA GLU A 8 -18.07 8.97 0.46
C GLU A 8 -16.68 8.49 0.89
N LEU A 9 -16.18 8.96 2.05
CA LEU A 9 -14.91 8.54 2.61
C LEU A 9 -15.01 7.14 3.18
N ALA A 10 -16.09 6.84 3.91
CA ALA A 10 -16.35 5.49 4.41
C ALA A 10 -16.44 4.47 3.25
N ALA A 11 -17.19 4.80 2.19
CA ALA A 11 -17.29 3.95 1.01
C ALA A 11 -15.94 3.74 0.31
N TYR A 12 -15.08 4.77 0.27
CA TYR A 12 -13.74 4.66 -0.29
C TYR A 12 -12.80 3.78 0.57
N LEU A 13 -12.90 3.86 1.90
CA LEU A 13 -12.14 2.97 2.79
C LEU A 13 -12.54 1.50 2.57
N GLU A 14 -13.82 1.22 2.41
CA GLU A 14 -14.26 -0.14 2.06
C GLU A 14 -13.77 -0.60 0.69
N GLU A 15 -13.69 0.31 -0.30
CA GLU A 15 -13.08 0.02 -1.61
C GLU A 15 -11.60 -0.36 -1.44
N LEU A 16 -10.86 0.41 -0.62
CA LEU A 16 -9.45 0.18 -0.33
C LEU A 16 -9.23 -1.16 0.40
N ASP A 17 -10.08 -1.49 1.37
CA ASP A 17 -10.02 -2.78 2.09
C ASP A 17 -10.24 -3.96 1.15
N ARG A 18 -11.21 -3.85 0.23
CA ARG A 18 -11.45 -4.87 -0.81
C ARG A 18 -10.24 -5.01 -1.73
N PHE A 19 -9.62 -3.91 -2.15
CA PHE A 19 -8.39 -3.93 -2.94
C PHE A 19 -7.24 -4.61 -2.19
N ILE A 20 -7.01 -4.25 -0.92
CA ILE A 20 -5.97 -4.85 -0.09
C ILE A 20 -6.20 -6.37 0.01
N ALA A 21 -7.43 -6.80 0.28
CA ALA A 21 -7.77 -8.21 0.40
C ALA A 21 -7.59 -9.00 -0.92
N ALA A 22 -7.93 -8.40 -2.05
CA ALA A 22 -7.89 -9.06 -3.35
C ALA A 22 -6.51 -9.05 -4.02
N GLU A 23 -5.73 -7.98 -3.84
CA GLU A 23 -4.53 -7.73 -4.64
C GLU A 23 -3.25 -7.72 -3.81
N ILE A 24 -3.28 -7.17 -2.59
CA ILE A 24 -2.07 -6.98 -1.76
C ILE A 24 -1.84 -8.18 -0.85
N LYS A 25 -2.87 -8.66 -0.12
CA LYS A 25 -2.73 -9.84 0.73
C LYS A 25 -2.22 -11.07 -0.03
N PRO A 26 -2.73 -11.41 -1.24
CA PRO A 26 -2.16 -12.53 -1.99
C PRO A 26 -0.70 -12.31 -2.40
N LEU A 27 -0.32 -11.07 -2.73
CA LEU A 27 1.07 -10.72 -3.04
C LEU A 27 1.99 -10.91 -1.81
N GLU A 28 1.53 -10.51 -0.62
CA GLU A 28 2.24 -10.73 0.64
C GLU A 28 2.43 -12.22 0.96
N GLN A 29 1.48 -13.08 0.60
CA GLN A 29 1.53 -14.52 0.88
C GLN A 29 2.27 -15.33 -0.20
N ALA A 30 2.47 -14.77 -1.40
CA ALA A 30 3.17 -15.43 -2.49
C ALA A 30 4.68 -15.54 -2.21
N ASP A 31 5.32 -16.60 -2.70
CA ASP A 31 6.79 -16.75 -2.79
C ASP A 31 7.57 -16.43 -1.49
N ASP A 32 6.97 -16.74 -0.33
CA ASP A 32 7.48 -16.42 1.01
C ASP A 32 7.73 -14.91 1.25
N ASN A 33 7.06 -14.02 0.50
CA ASN A 33 7.09 -12.57 0.73
C ASN A 33 6.70 -12.20 2.17
N ILE A 34 5.92 -13.04 2.84
CA ILE A 34 5.55 -12.90 4.25
C ILE A 34 6.77 -12.77 5.18
N ARG A 35 7.95 -13.26 4.76
CA ARG A 35 9.21 -13.04 5.48
C ARG A 35 9.54 -11.57 5.73
N PHE A 36 9.15 -10.68 4.83
CA PHE A 36 9.43 -9.25 4.95
C PHE A 36 8.48 -8.53 5.93
N PHE A 37 7.35 -9.14 6.29
CA PHE A 37 6.33 -8.58 7.17
C PHE A 37 6.32 -9.21 8.58
N ASP A 38 7.03 -10.31 8.78
CA ASP A 38 7.20 -10.92 10.10
C ASP A 38 8.21 -10.13 10.94
N HIS A 39 7.76 -9.48 12.01
CA HIS A 39 8.60 -8.67 12.90
C HIS A 39 9.79 -9.46 13.48
N ARG A 40 9.68 -10.78 13.64
CA ARG A 40 10.79 -11.63 14.12
C ARG A 40 11.89 -11.81 13.07
N ARG A 41 11.57 -11.52 11.81
CA ARG A 41 12.43 -11.61 10.63
C ARG A 41 12.71 -10.24 10.01
N GLU A 42 12.67 -9.15 10.80
CA GLU A 42 12.94 -7.79 10.29
C GLU A 42 14.26 -7.68 9.50
N HIS A 43 15.29 -8.42 9.91
CA HIS A 43 16.58 -8.55 9.22
C HIS A 43 16.47 -9.08 7.78
N ALA A 44 15.36 -9.71 7.39
CA ALA A 44 15.12 -10.21 6.03
C ALA A 44 15.08 -9.08 5.00
N ARG A 45 14.74 -7.84 5.41
CA ARG A 45 14.74 -6.68 4.51
C ARG A 45 16.15 -6.13 4.25
N THR A 46 17.14 -6.54 5.03
CA THR A 46 18.50 -6.02 5.00
C THR A 46 19.47 -7.02 4.37
N ASP A 47 20.21 -6.57 3.38
CA ASP A 47 21.35 -7.26 2.80
C ASP A 47 22.63 -6.87 3.54
N TRP A 48 23.06 -7.72 4.48
CA TRP A 48 24.26 -7.48 5.27
C TRP A 48 25.55 -7.64 4.47
N ASP A 49 25.54 -8.48 3.44
CA ASP A 49 26.71 -8.71 2.57
C ASP A 49 26.94 -7.50 1.64
N ALA A 50 25.87 -6.78 1.32
CA ALA A 50 25.90 -5.52 0.57
C ALA A 50 25.98 -4.26 1.46
N GLY A 51 26.50 -4.37 2.69
CA GLY A 51 26.71 -3.22 3.58
C GLY A 51 25.45 -2.68 4.26
N GLY A 52 24.41 -3.51 4.39
CA GLY A 52 23.16 -3.16 5.08
C GLY A 52 22.13 -2.48 4.17
N LEU A 53 22.27 -2.58 2.84
CA LEU A 53 21.29 -2.05 1.89
C LEU A 53 19.98 -2.87 1.91
N PRO A 54 18.85 -2.31 1.46
CA PRO A 54 17.63 -3.09 1.26
C PRO A 54 17.86 -4.26 0.30
N ARG A 55 17.30 -5.44 0.60
CA ARG A 55 17.32 -6.57 -0.35
C ARG A 55 16.56 -6.19 -1.62
N HIS A 56 17.11 -6.53 -2.78
CA HIS A 56 16.45 -6.29 -4.07
C HIS A 56 15.06 -6.94 -4.18
N GLU A 57 14.85 -8.11 -3.58
CA GLU A 57 13.55 -8.77 -3.54
C GLU A 57 12.50 -7.95 -2.77
N TRP A 58 12.93 -7.29 -1.68
CA TRP A 58 12.06 -6.40 -0.91
C TRP A 58 11.68 -5.16 -1.74
N GLU A 59 12.65 -4.56 -2.42
CA GLU A 59 12.39 -3.41 -3.30
C GLU A 59 11.47 -3.79 -4.47
N ALA A 60 11.68 -4.97 -5.07
CA ALA A 60 10.84 -5.48 -6.15
C ALA A 60 9.40 -5.72 -5.69
N LEU A 61 9.21 -6.26 -4.48
CA LEU A 61 7.90 -6.45 -3.86
C LEU A 61 7.18 -5.12 -3.64
N LEU A 62 7.86 -4.12 -3.07
CA LEU A 62 7.30 -2.78 -2.90
C LEU A 62 6.95 -2.12 -4.23
N ALA A 63 7.79 -2.31 -5.25
CA ALA A 63 7.52 -1.79 -6.60
C ALA A 63 6.28 -2.46 -7.21
N GLU A 64 6.08 -3.76 -6.99
CA GLU A 64 4.89 -4.47 -7.44
C GLU A 64 3.61 -4.01 -6.72
N ALA A 65 3.65 -3.90 -5.40
CA ALA A 65 2.54 -3.35 -4.62
C ALA A 65 2.14 -1.94 -5.11
N ARG A 66 3.13 -1.09 -5.40
CA ARG A 66 2.93 0.25 -5.97
C ARG A 66 2.27 0.19 -7.34
N ARG A 67 2.71 -0.69 -8.24
CA ARG A 67 2.10 -0.87 -9.57
C ARG A 67 0.64 -1.30 -9.47
N ARG A 68 0.31 -2.22 -8.57
CA ARG A 68 -1.08 -2.66 -8.33
C ARG A 68 -1.95 -1.52 -7.82
N ALA A 69 -1.46 -0.79 -6.82
CA ALA A 69 -2.17 0.37 -6.25
C ALA A 69 -2.36 1.50 -7.28
N ASP A 70 -1.37 1.70 -8.15
CA ASP A 70 -1.41 2.69 -9.21
C ASP A 70 -2.43 2.33 -10.30
N LYS A 71 -2.44 1.07 -10.73
CA LYS A 71 -3.42 0.53 -11.67
C LYS A 71 -4.85 0.59 -11.13
N ALA A 72 -5.03 0.37 -9.83
CA ALA A 72 -6.32 0.51 -9.14
C ALA A 72 -6.71 1.97 -8.86
N GLY A 73 -5.82 2.94 -9.11
CA GLY A 73 -6.06 4.36 -8.86
C GLY A 73 -5.92 4.80 -7.40
N HIS A 74 -5.53 3.90 -6.49
CA HIS A 74 -5.30 4.22 -5.08
C HIS A 74 -3.99 4.99 -4.86
N PHE A 75 -2.92 4.67 -5.62
CA PHE A 75 -1.64 5.36 -5.48
C PHE A 75 -1.72 6.85 -5.86
N ARG A 76 -2.65 7.21 -6.76
CA ARG A 76 -2.90 8.58 -7.21
C ARG A 76 -4.08 9.25 -6.50
N PHE A 77 -4.60 8.66 -5.41
CA PHE A 77 -5.85 9.10 -4.77
C PHE A 77 -5.90 10.62 -4.48
N ALA A 78 -4.83 11.17 -3.90
CA ALA A 78 -4.75 12.58 -3.53
C ALA A 78 -4.56 13.54 -4.73
N LEU A 79 -4.17 13.03 -5.90
CA LEU A 79 -3.93 13.88 -7.05
C LEU A 79 -5.24 14.42 -7.65
N PRO A 80 -5.22 15.60 -8.27
CA PRO A 80 -6.35 16.12 -9.05
C PRO A 80 -6.80 15.12 -10.13
N LYS A 81 -8.08 15.20 -10.52
CA LYS A 81 -8.68 14.31 -11.52
C LYS A 81 -8.03 14.49 -12.90
N GLU A 82 -7.59 15.71 -13.21
CA GLU A 82 -6.89 16.08 -14.44
C GLU A 82 -5.53 15.38 -14.57
N LEU A 83 -4.95 14.94 -13.46
CA LEU A 83 -3.72 14.16 -13.40
C LEU A 83 -3.97 12.65 -13.18
N GLY A 84 -5.23 12.21 -13.35
CA GLY A 84 -5.62 10.81 -13.17
C GLY A 84 -5.79 10.36 -11.71
N GLY A 85 -5.96 11.31 -10.78
CA GLY A 85 -6.27 11.01 -9.37
C GLY A 85 -7.76 11.08 -9.03
N LYS A 86 -8.07 11.01 -7.73
CA LYS A 86 -9.46 11.08 -7.21
C LYS A 86 -9.76 12.39 -6.47
N ALA A 87 -8.82 13.33 -6.43
CA ALA A 87 -8.90 14.59 -5.68
C ALA A 87 -9.20 14.39 -4.18
N GLY A 88 -8.55 13.39 -3.57
CA GLY A 88 -8.67 13.10 -2.14
C GLY A 88 -8.28 14.30 -1.28
N GLY A 89 -9.17 14.73 -0.39
CA GLY A 89 -8.94 15.84 0.52
C GLY A 89 -8.05 15.48 1.72
N ASN A 90 -7.60 16.48 2.46
CA ASN A 90 -6.70 16.30 3.61
C ASN A 90 -7.27 15.36 4.69
N LEU A 91 -8.58 15.40 4.94
CA LEU A 91 -9.23 14.49 5.89
C LEU A 91 -9.07 13.03 5.43
N ALA A 92 -9.32 12.76 4.16
CA ALA A 92 -9.22 11.42 3.60
C ALA A 92 -7.80 10.85 3.61
N MET A 93 -6.78 11.72 3.69
CA MET A 93 -5.38 11.34 3.81
C MET A 93 -4.92 11.12 5.26
N ALA A 94 -5.74 11.49 6.24
CA ALA A 94 -5.38 11.50 7.66
C ALA A 94 -6.16 10.49 8.51
N VAL A 95 -7.05 9.71 7.91
CA VAL A 95 -7.88 8.69 8.58
C VAL A 95 -7.47 7.28 8.22
#